data_AF-A0A8H6RXL4-F1
#
_entry.id   AF-A0A8H6RXL4-F1
#
_cell.length_a   1.000
_cell.length_b   1.000
_cell.length_c   1.000
_cell.angle_alpha   90.00
_cell.angle_beta   90.00
_cell.angle_gamma   90.00
#
_symmetry.space_group_name_H-M   'P 1'
#
loop_
_entity.id
_entity.type
_entity.pdbx_description
1 polymer ?
#
loop_
_entity_poly.entity_id
_entity_poly.type
_entity_poly.pdbx_seq_one_letter_code
_entity_poly.pdbx_strand_id
1 'polypeptide(L)'
;MLISFEGGGQYWAVASWYLVGNSTFHTKPVKVSAGKKLNGIITLLSSSGSTHDYHTAFTNVDGTALKASNAAELTWATETLEAYSIKSINDYPAGSTVFTDINLKLKNGNVPSVSWAHSDDTKDGLSTVIDTSGAKNAKITIKY
;
A
#
# COMPACT_ATOMS: atom_id res chain seq x y z
N MET A 1 0.74 0.22 1.60
CA MET A 1 1.42 -0.11 0.32
C MET A 1 0.80 0.75 -0.78
N LEU A 2 1.53 1.17 -1.82
CA LEU A 2 0.97 2.04 -2.85
C LEU A 2 0.56 1.24 -4.09
N ILE A 3 -0.69 1.40 -4.53
CA ILE A 3 -1.16 1.03 -5.87
C ILE A 3 -1.23 2.35 -6.63
N SER A 4 -0.39 2.54 -7.66
CA SER A 4 -0.29 3.79 -8.39
C SER A 4 -0.62 3.61 -9.88
N PHE A 5 -1.27 4.64 -10.45
CA PHE A 5 -1.53 4.77 -11.89
C PHE A 5 -0.27 5.19 -12.70
N GLU A 6 0.93 4.91 -12.20
CA GLU A 6 2.20 5.34 -12.80
C GLU A 6 2.52 4.68 -14.17
N GLY A 7 1.58 3.90 -14.73
CA GLY A 7 1.72 3.26 -16.04
C GLY A 7 1.63 4.21 -17.24
N GLY A 8 1.12 5.43 -17.09
CA GLY A 8 1.03 6.39 -18.20
C GLY A 8 0.14 5.96 -19.38
N GLY A 9 -0.78 5.00 -19.18
CA GLY A 9 -1.68 4.46 -20.21
C GLY A 9 -2.98 3.89 -19.63
N GLN A 10 -3.89 3.38 -20.47
CA GLN A 10 -5.18 2.79 -20.05
C GLN A 10 -5.01 1.39 -19.41
N TYR A 11 -4.25 1.30 -18.33
CA TYR A 11 -4.07 0.08 -17.56
C TYR A 11 -3.69 0.37 -16.11
N TRP A 12 -3.95 -0.60 -15.23
CA TRP A 12 -3.47 -0.57 -13.85
C TRP A 12 -2.08 -1.16 -13.77
N ALA A 13 -1.24 -0.60 -12.91
CA ALA A 13 0.07 -1.14 -12.61
C ALA A 13 0.31 -1.16 -11.09
N VAL A 14 1.27 -1.96 -10.68
CA VAL A 14 1.76 -1.98 -9.31
C VAL A 14 3.28 -1.85 -9.30
N ALA A 15 3.80 -1.21 -8.26
CA ALA A 15 5.22 -1.11 -7.98
C ALA A 15 5.42 -1.05 -6.48
N SER A 16 6.62 -1.44 -6.03
CA SER A 16 7.05 -1.20 -4.66
C SER A 16 7.81 0.11 -4.58
N TRP A 17 7.59 0.87 -3.51
CA TRP A 17 8.16 2.19 -3.29
C TRP A 17 8.84 2.27 -1.93
N TYR A 18 9.92 3.05 -1.86
CA TYR A 18 10.59 3.46 -0.64
C TYR A 18 10.99 4.93 -0.80
N LEU A 19 10.55 5.76 0.15
CA LEU A 19 10.82 7.20 0.14
C LEU A 19 11.63 7.56 1.39
N VAL A 20 12.64 8.39 1.22
CA VAL A 20 13.49 8.90 2.32
C VAL A 20 13.90 10.33 2.04
N GLY A 21 13.43 11.26 2.88
CA GLY A 21 13.58 12.69 2.63
C GLY A 21 13.00 13.05 1.25
N ASN A 22 13.84 13.61 0.37
CA ASN A 22 13.47 13.95 -1.01
C ASN A 22 13.85 12.86 -2.03
N SER A 23 14.33 11.70 -1.58
CA SER A 23 14.73 10.60 -2.46
C SER A 23 13.62 9.56 -2.58
N THR A 24 13.42 9.08 -3.80
CA THR A 24 12.39 8.11 -4.14
C THR A 24 13.03 6.93 -4.84
N PHE A 25 12.76 5.73 -4.34
CA PHE A 25 13.22 4.46 -4.89
C PHE A 25 12.00 3.60 -5.19
N HIS A 26 11.90 3.09 -6.41
CA HIS A 26 10.78 2.24 -6.77
C HIS A 26 11.17 1.20 -7.81
N THR A 27 10.39 0.13 -7.88
CA THR A 27 10.50 -0.83 -8.98
C THR A 27 9.92 -0.26 -10.26
N LYS A 28 10.19 -0.90 -11.40
CA LYS A 28 9.46 -0.61 -12.63
C LYS A 28 7.98 -0.98 -12.42
N PRO A 29 7.02 -0.17 -12.91
CA PRO A 29 5.61 -0.53 -12.86
C PRO A 29 5.33 -1.84 -13.59
N VAL A 30 4.57 -2.74 -12.96
CA VAL A 30 4.14 -4.01 -13.53
C VAL A 30 2.64 -3.95 -13.79
N LYS A 31 2.25 -4.14 -15.05
CA LYS A 31 0.84 -4.10 -15.46
C LYS A 31 0.02 -5.20 -14.78
N VAL A 32 -1.17 -4.85 -14.33
CA VAL A 32 -2.16 -5.75 -13.73
C VAL A 32 -3.54 -5.49 -14.32
N SER A 33 -4.41 -6.48 -14.24
CA SER A 33 -5.81 -6.36 -14.65
C SER A 33 -6.67 -5.86 -13.50
N ALA A 34 -7.71 -5.07 -13.81
CA ALA A 34 -8.74 -4.75 -12.83
C ALA A 34 -9.35 -6.03 -12.23
N GLY A 35 -9.63 -6.02 -10.92
CA GLY A 35 -10.15 -7.18 -10.20
C GLY A 35 -9.10 -8.26 -9.84
N LYS A 36 -7.85 -8.14 -10.29
CA LYS A 36 -6.77 -9.03 -9.83
C LYS A 36 -6.55 -8.81 -8.33
N LYS A 37 -6.63 -9.89 -7.54
CA LYS A 37 -6.21 -9.86 -6.13
C LYS A 37 -4.69 -9.72 -6.05
N LEU A 38 -4.25 -8.78 -5.22
CA LEU A 38 -2.85 -8.44 -5.02
C LEU A 38 -2.52 -8.60 -3.55
N ASN A 39 -1.47 -9.35 -3.24
CA ASN A 39 -1.03 -9.58 -1.86
C ASN A 39 0.29 -8.86 -1.64
N GLY A 40 0.24 -7.77 -0.89
CA GLY A 40 1.41 -7.00 -0.48
C GLY A 40 2.06 -7.55 0.77
N ILE A 41 3.40 -7.60 0.80
CA ILE A 41 4.14 -7.96 2.00
C ILE A 41 5.29 -6.98 2.18
N ILE A 42 5.37 -6.39 3.38
CA ILE A 42 6.56 -5.70 3.89
C ILE A 42 7.13 -6.55 5.02
N THR A 43 8.41 -6.90 4.94
CA THR A 43 9.11 -7.74 5.92
C THR A 43 10.36 -7.03 6.42
N LEU A 44 10.49 -6.93 7.74
CA LEU A 44 11.74 -6.54 8.40
C LEU A 44 12.75 -7.69 8.28
N LEU A 45 13.86 -7.46 7.58
CA LEU A 45 14.91 -8.45 7.37
C LEU A 45 15.93 -8.44 8.50
N SER A 46 16.37 -7.24 8.91
CA SER A 46 17.36 -7.05 9.97
C SER A 46 17.14 -5.74 10.69
N SER A 47 17.70 -5.62 11.88
CA SER A 47 17.65 -4.38 12.67
C SER A 47 18.93 -4.29 13.50
N SER A 48 19.59 -3.13 13.47
CA SER A 48 20.78 -2.84 14.25
C SER A 48 20.75 -1.37 14.68
N GLY A 49 20.71 -1.12 15.99
CA GLY A 49 20.54 0.23 16.51
C GLY A 49 19.28 0.91 15.94
N SER A 50 19.47 2.07 15.31
CA SER A 50 18.41 2.86 14.65
C SER A 50 18.22 2.53 13.17
N THR A 51 18.91 1.51 12.65
CA THR A 51 18.88 1.14 11.23
C THR A 51 18.19 -0.20 11.00
N HIS A 52 17.33 -0.24 9.99
CA HIS A 52 16.48 -1.37 9.66
C HIS A 52 16.55 -1.67 8.16
N ASP A 53 16.61 -2.94 7.81
CA ASP A 53 16.46 -3.39 6.42
C ASP A 53 15.05 -3.96 6.23
N TYR A 54 14.36 -3.52 5.19
CA TYR A 54 13.04 -4.03 4.80
C TYR A 54 13.07 -4.60 3.40
N HIS A 55 12.25 -5.62 3.18
CA HIS A 55 11.89 -6.12 1.87
C HIS A 55 10.40 -5.91 1.65
N THR A 56 10.04 -5.33 0.51
CA THR A 56 8.64 -5.17 0.10
C THR A 56 8.42 -5.78 -1.28
N ALA A 57 7.30 -6.49 -1.46
CA ALA A 57 6.90 -7.07 -2.74
C ALA A 57 5.40 -7.34 -2.80
N PHE A 58 4.87 -7.44 -4.02
CA PHE A 58 3.61 -8.12 -4.27
C PHE A 58 3.89 -9.59 -4.57
N THR A 59 3.31 -10.51 -3.82
CA THR A 59 3.52 -11.94 -4.07
C THR A 59 2.92 -12.34 -5.41
N ASN A 60 3.61 -13.23 -6.13
CA ASN A 60 3.22 -13.68 -7.47
C ASN A 60 3.11 -12.54 -8.51
N VAL A 61 3.84 -11.44 -8.30
CA VAL A 61 4.01 -10.37 -9.29
C VAL A 61 5.50 -10.08 -9.43
N ASP A 62 6.13 -10.70 -10.42
CA ASP A 62 7.56 -10.56 -10.69
C ASP A 62 7.95 -9.09 -10.93
N GLY A 63 9.16 -8.73 -10.50
CA GLY A 63 9.69 -7.37 -10.68
C GLY A 63 9.20 -6.35 -9.66
N THR A 64 8.38 -6.74 -8.68
CA THR A 64 7.90 -5.84 -7.62
C THR A 64 8.71 -5.91 -6.33
N ALA A 65 9.76 -6.73 -6.26
CA ALA A 65 10.62 -6.82 -5.07
C ALA A 65 11.53 -5.58 -4.96
N LEU A 66 11.49 -4.92 -3.80
CA LEU A 66 12.34 -3.78 -3.45
C LEU A 66 12.95 -4.02 -2.06
N LYS A 67 14.26 -3.80 -1.94
CA LYS A 67 14.95 -3.77 -0.65
C LYS A 67 15.21 -2.32 -0.24
N ALA A 68 14.72 -1.93 0.92
CA ALA A 68 15.11 -0.69 1.60
C ALA A 68 16.18 -1.03 2.64
N SER A 69 17.35 -0.40 2.55
CA SER A 69 18.46 -0.64 3.48
C SER A 69 18.81 0.59 4.29
N ASN A 70 19.28 0.39 5.52
CA ASN A 70 19.60 1.47 6.46
C ASN A 70 18.41 2.44 6.69
N ALA A 71 17.19 1.92 6.64
CA ALA A 71 15.97 2.70 6.82
C ALA A 71 15.71 2.98 8.31
N ALA A 72 14.94 4.04 8.58
CA ALA A 72 14.34 4.25 9.89
C ALA A 72 13.33 3.14 10.22
N GLU A 73 12.99 3.00 11.50
CA GLU A 73 11.93 2.09 11.92
C GLU A 73 10.57 2.52 11.34
N LEU A 74 9.81 1.57 10.78
CA LEU A 74 8.44 1.81 10.36
C LEU A 74 7.53 1.73 11.60
N THR A 75 7.01 2.89 12.02
CA THR A 75 6.21 3.01 13.26
C THR A 75 4.73 3.23 13.01
N TRP A 76 4.31 3.35 11.76
CA TRP A 76 2.93 3.58 11.34
C TRP A 76 2.63 2.79 10.07
N ALA A 77 1.37 2.38 9.93
CA ALA A 77 0.86 1.67 8.77
C ALA A 77 -0.20 2.52 8.07
N THR A 78 -0.18 2.51 6.74
CA THR A 78 -1.12 3.27 5.92
C THR A 78 -1.47 2.47 4.68
N GLU A 79 -2.77 2.45 4.37
CA GLU A 79 -3.27 2.07 3.05
C GLU A 79 -3.83 3.30 2.37
N THR A 80 -3.49 3.45 1.10
CA THR A 80 -3.84 4.64 0.32
C THR A 80 -4.12 4.21 -1.10
N LEU A 81 -5.22 4.69 -1.66
CA LEU A 81 -5.40 4.77 -3.09
C LEU A 81 -4.90 6.15 -3.52
N GLU A 82 -3.80 6.17 -4.25
CA GLU A 82 -3.25 7.40 -4.79
C GLU A 82 -3.41 7.38 -6.30
N ALA A 83 -4.19 8.34 -6.81
CA ALA A 83 -4.44 8.51 -8.23
C ALA A 83 -4.13 9.95 -8.63
N TYR A 84 -3.54 10.11 -9.81
CA TYR A 84 -3.14 11.40 -10.35
C TYR A 84 -3.83 11.65 -11.68
N SER A 85 -3.99 12.92 -12.04
CA SER A 85 -4.65 13.36 -13.29
C SER A 85 -6.10 12.90 -13.45
N ILE A 86 -6.76 12.56 -12.34
CA ILE A 86 -8.20 12.28 -12.29
C ILE A 86 -8.96 13.60 -12.48
N LYS A 87 -9.96 13.60 -13.36
CA LYS A 87 -10.82 14.77 -13.66
C LYS A 87 -12.24 14.57 -13.16
N SER A 88 -12.69 13.32 -13.04
CA SER A 88 -14.00 12.97 -12.50
C SER A 88 -14.00 11.55 -11.95
N ILE A 89 -15.04 11.22 -11.20
CA ILE A 89 -15.24 9.87 -10.67
C ILE A 89 -15.28 8.78 -11.75
N ASN A 90 -15.67 9.13 -12.98
CA ASN A 90 -15.71 8.20 -14.12
C ASN A 90 -14.32 7.80 -14.63
N ASP A 91 -13.26 8.46 -14.17
CA ASP A 91 -11.88 8.04 -14.45
C ASP A 91 -11.45 6.87 -13.55
N TYR A 92 -12.17 6.63 -12.45
CA TYR A 92 -12.03 5.40 -11.67
C TYR A 92 -12.83 4.25 -12.30
N PRO A 93 -12.42 2.99 -12.10
CA PRO A 93 -13.25 1.85 -12.46
C PRO A 93 -14.51 1.85 -11.60
N ALA A 94 -15.62 1.30 -12.11
CA ALA A 94 -16.78 1.07 -11.26
C ALA A 94 -16.43 0.13 -10.09
N GLY A 95 -16.83 0.50 -8.87
CA GLY A 95 -16.73 -0.37 -7.69
C GLY A 95 -15.93 0.23 -6.54
N SER A 96 -14.98 -0.54 -6.02
CA SER A 96 -14.20 -0.15 -4.83
C SER A 96 -12.83 -0.83 -4.79
N THR A 97 -11.90 -0.21 -4.07
CA THR A 97 -10.65 -0.86 -3.64
C THR A 97 -10.92 -1.44 -2.27
N VAL A 98 -10.75 -2.75 -2.12
CA VAL A 98 -10.89 -3.40 -0.81
C VAL A 98 -9.52 -3.92 -0.38
N PHE A 99 -9.01 -3.37 0.71
CA PHE A 99 -7.87 -3.93 1.43
C PHE A 99 -8.42 -4.90 2.47
N THR A 100 -8.06 -6.18 2.35
CA THR A 100 -8.45 -7.24 3.29
C THR A 100 -7.21 -7.91 3.84
N ASP A 101 -7.40 -8.71 4.89
CA ASP A 101 -6.33 -9.52 5.48
C ASP A 101 -5.12 -8.66 5.89
N ILE A 102 -5.38 -7.41 6.29
CA ILE A 102 -4.37 -6.51 6.79
C ILE A 102 -3.92 -7.02 8.15
N ASN A 103 -2.68 -7.48 8.21
CA ASN A 103 -2.09 -8.13 9.37
C ASN A 103 -0.73 -7.52 9.68
N LEU A 104 -0.52 -7.09 10.92
CA LEU A 104 0.73 -6.52 11.40
C LEU A 104 1.30 -7.37 12.55
N LYS A 105 2.61 -7.56 12.52
CA LYS A 105 3.35 -8.33 13.52
C LYS A 105 4.71 -7.69 13.76
N LEU A 106 5.05 -7.49 15.02
CA LEU A 106 6.36 -6.99 15.43
C LEU A 106 7.42 -8.09 15.31
N LYS A 107 8.70 -7.71 15.34
CA LYS A 107 9.83 -8.64 15.25
C LYS A 107 9.79 -9.77 16.28
N ASN A 108 9.34 -9.47 17.51
CA ASN A 108 9.19 -10.46 18.59
C ASN A 108 7.96 -11.37 18.44
N GLY A 109 7.16 -11.14 17.40
CA GLY A 109 5.97 -11.88 17.08
C GLY A 109 4.68 -11.40 17.73
N ASN A 110 4.75 -10.37 18.57
CA ASN A 110 3.56 -9.73 19.13
C ASN A 110 2.79 -9.00 18.03
N VAL A 111 1.47 -8.93 18.23
CA VAL A 111 0.59 -8.11 17.39
C VAL A 111 0.44 -6.75 18.07
N PRO A 112 0.78 -5.64 17.39
CA PRO A 112 0.63 -4.31 17.97
C PRO A 112 -0.86 -3.94 18.10
N SER A 113 -1.17 -3.04 19.03
CA SER A 113 -2.48 -2.39 19.04
C SER A 113 -2.51 -1.31 17.97
N VAL A 114 -3.49 -1.35 17.07
CA VAL A 114 -3.66 -0.39 15.98
C VAL A 114 -5.12 0.01 15.91
N SER A 115 -5.38 1.30 15.76
CA SER A 115 -6.68 1.82 15.38
C SER A 115 -6.53 2.57 14.07
N TRP A 116 -7.29 2.16 13.06
CA TRP A 116 -7.29 2.86 11.79
C TRP A 116 -8.13 4.14 11.88
N ALA A 117 -7.70 5.14 11.12
CA ALA A 117 -8.46 6.35 10.82
C ALA A 117 -8.43 6.52 9.29
N HIS A 118 -9.35 7.31 8.75
CA HIS A 118 -9.40 7.60 7.32
C HIS A 118 -9.61 9.09 7.08
N SER A 119 -9.29 9.51 5.87
CA SER A 119 -9.68 10.80 5.30
C SER A 119 -10.32 10.52 3.96
N ASP A 120 -11.46 11.15 3.71
CA ASP A 120 -12.17 11.07 2.44
C ASP A 120 -11.69 12.14 1.47
N ASP A 121 -11.83 11.86 0.17
CA ASP A 121 -11.76 12.87 -0.89
C ASP A 121 -13.15 13.11 -1.46
N THR A 122 -13.98 13.81 -0.68
CA THR A 122 -15.37 14.08 -1.03
C THR A 122 -15.52 14.98 -2.25
N LYS A 123 -14.48 15.75 -2.60
CA LYS A 123 -14.46 16.59 -3.80
C LYS A 123 -14.45 15.74 -5.06
N ASP A 124 -13.68 14.65 -5.02
CA ASP A 124 -13.57 13.71 -6.13
C ASP A 124 -14.59 12.56 -6.02
N GLY A 125 -15.44 12.56 -4.99
CA GLY A 125 -16.52 11.59 -4.77
C GLY A 125 -16.07 10.32 -4.04
N LEU A 126 -14.82 10.27 -3.56
CA LEU A 126 -14.29 9.12 -2.85
C LEU A 126 -14.73 9.09 -1.39
N SER A 127 -15.03 7.90 -0.89
CA SER A 127 -15.27 7.66 0.54
C SER A 127 -14.58 6.40 1.03
N THR A 128 -14.10 6.43 2.27
CA THR A 128 -13.40 5.33 2.91
C THR A 128 -14.22 4.79 4.08
N VAL A 129 -14.31 3.48 4.17
CA VAL A 129 -14.97 2.78 5.28
C VAL A 129 -13.95 1.85 5.92
N ILE A 130 -13.81 1.97 7.24
CA ILE A 130 -13.08 0.99 8.04
C ILE A 130 -14.08 -0.11 8.42
N ASP A 131 -14.14 -1.17 7.63
CA ASP A 131 -15.02 -2.32 7.89
C ASP A 131 -14.60 -3.09 9.15
N THR A 132 -13.29 -3.22 9.38
CA THR A 132 -12.73 -3.91 10.55
C THR A 132 -11.42 -3.24 10.91
N SER A 133 -11.37 -2.66 12.11
CA SER A 133 -10.16 -2.02 12.65
C SER A 133 -9.26 -3.04 13.36
N GLY A 134 -8.03 -2.65 13.69
CA GLY A 134 -7.05 -3.50 14.37
C GLY A 134 -5.85 -3.88 13.50
N ALA A 135 -4.98 -4.69 14.09
CA ALA A 135 -3.77 -5.21 13.46
C ALA A 135 -3.91 -6.65 12.93
N LYS A 136 -5.11 -7.25 13.04
CA LYS A 136 -5.41 -8.61 12.56
C LYS A 136 -6.65 -8.60 11.70
N ASN A 137 -6.54 -9.18 10.50
CA ASN A 137 -7.63 -9.30 9.53
C ASN A 137 -8.41 -7.97 9.36
N ALA A 138 -7.70 -6.84 9.47
CA ALA A 138 -8.33 -5.56 9.27
C ALA A 138 -8.78 -5.43 7.81
N LYS A 139 -9.85 -4.68 7.63
CA LYS A 139 -10.51 -4.50 6.35
C LYS A 139 -10.88 -3.04 6.18
N ILE A 140 -10.48 -2.49 5.05
CA ILE A 140 -10.73 -1.10 4.66
C ILE A 140 -11.23 -1.10 3.21
N THR A 141 -12.33 -0.40 2.97
CA THR A 141 -12.92 -0.24 1.64
C THR A 141 -12.89 1.22 1.23
N ILE A 142 -12.26 1.51 0.09
CA ILE A 142 -12.33 2.83 -0.57
C ILE A 142 -13.32 2.71 -1.72
N LYS A 143 -14.40 3.49 -1.67
CA LYS A 143 -15.43 3.57 -2.70
C LYS A 143 -15.17 4.78 -3.60
N TYR A 144 -15.41 4.59 -4.88
CA TYR A 144 -15.42 5.62 -5.90
C TYR A 144 -16.84 5.68 -6.48
#